data_AF-A0A3N4ZJ51-F1
#
_entry.id   AF-A0A3N4ZJ51-F1
#
_cell.length_a   1.000
_cell.length_b   1.000
_cell.length_c   1.000
_cell.angle_alpha   90.00
_cell.angle_beta   90.00
_cell.angle_gamma   90.00
#
_symmetry.space_group_name_H-M   'P 1'
#
loop_
_entity.id
_entity.type
_entity.pdbx_description
1 polymer ?
#
loop_
_entity_poly.entity_id
_entity_poly.type
_entity_poly.pdbx_seq_one_letter_code
_entity_poly.pdbx_strand_id
1 'polypeptide(L)'
;MNKSAYFDVHTTIERVSTVNLLEKLAEASDPEPYPIVRYARVLKELRKQSATIGNEQQQIEFGRLVANSLRELAAELGLPENHFSVDTSGDPLLVREGAGQHWILPTHFEGGAYFSAPHADHQYALGAGQIPRINIGRYVRFGKGSGINAGGDITIGDGAWLSPGSLLLRQDHSAYGRPSIGARTVSMTHQPGVVLRDYAWVGRDAMVGWNADYLGLASVVGTRSFINGWVGDYSIVGDHGRILQYQPFKAFLFGRYDLTVEEVLRISDWGRVDEDWLRVHGEERGALLDAGTDLSELADLVREVTHPRSRALLLKPDSLRLVPLLAQGRLDIATHSPDLTPHVLQWAGDHKALRIRVRSDLTTTELPFETAGTFHYNKRIGYDLTVSEHAPDTPVVPLAELERTLLQGGVLITDVRNLPAGGERPDNLVETHELQLGGRQYKAFKKK
;
A
#
# COMPACT_ATOMS: atom_id res chain seq x y z
N MET A 1 8.95 -50.13 -11.20
CA MET A 1 8.88 -49.24 -10.02
C MET A 1 7.42 -48.99 -9.68
N ASN A 2 6.99 -49.35 -8.47
CA ASN A 2 5.63 -49.11 -7.99
C ASN A 2 5.44 -47.60 -7.84
N LYS A 3 4.77 -46.98 -8.82
CA LYS A 3 4.46 -45.54 -8.84
C LYS A 3 3.52 -45.12 -7.70
N SER A 4 2.84 -46.07 -7.06
CA SER A 4 1.65 -45.89 -6.23
C SER A 4 1.75 -44.93 -5.02
N ALA A 5 2.92 -44.68 -4.43
CA ALA A 5 2.98 -43.88 -3.19
C ALA A 5 2.91 -42.35 -3.40
N TYR A 6 3.13 -41.88 -4.64
CA TYR A 6 3.21 -40.45 -4.97
C TYR A 6 2.08 -39.95 -5.87
N PHE A 7 1.21 -40.83 -6.36
CA PHE A 7 0.09 -40.47 -7.22
C PHE A 7 -1.16 -40.40 -6.36
N ASP A 8 -1.77 -39.22 -6.32
CA ASP A 8 -3.07 -39.06 -5.70
C ASP A 8 -4.15 -39.70 -6.58
N VAL A 9 -4.75 -40.78 -6.08
CA VAL A 9 -5.86 -41.49 -6.73
C VAL A 9 -7.18 -40.72 -6.68
N HIS A 10 -7.25 -39.60 -5.93
CA HIS A 10 -8.42 -38.73 -5.87
C HIS A 10 -8.40 -37.62 -6.94
N THR A 11 -7.26 -37.36 -7.59
CA THR A 11 -7.17 -36.38 -8.68
C THR A 11 -7.56 -37.06 -10.00
N THR A 12 -8.74 -36.75 -10.52
CA THR A 12 -9.20 -37.25 -11.83
C THR A 12 -8.68 -36.36 -12.95
N ILE A 13 -7.98 -36.96 -13.92
CA ILE A 13 -7.54 -36.26 -15.14
C ILE A 13 -8.39 -36.78 -16.30
N GLU A 14 -9.37 -35.99 -16.72
CA GLU A 14 -10.12 -36.28 -17.94
C GLU A 14 -9.36 -35.74 -19.17
N ARG A 15 -9.05 -36.62 -20.11
CA ARG A 15 -8.59 -36.20 -21.43
C ARG A 15 -9.81 -35.77 -22.25
N VAL A 16 -9.93 -34.47 -22.47
CA VAL A 16 -10.94 -33.92 -23.38
C VAL A 16 -10.35 -33.90 -24.79
N SER A 17 -11.03 -34.55 -25.75
CA SER A 17 -10.65 -34.44 -27.17
C SER A 17 -10.84 -32.98 -27.64
N THR A 18 -10.07 -32.54 -28.63
CA THR A 18 -10.14 -31.15 -29.12
C THR A 18 -11.53 -30.74 -29.61
N VAL A 19 -12.32 -31.71 -30.10
CA VAL A 19 -13.72 -31.54 -30.53
C VAL A 19 -14.65 -31.40 -29.32
N ASN A 20 -14.48 -32.25 -28.29
CA ASN A 20 -15.24 -32.15 -27.04
C ASN A 20 -14.89 -30.92 -26.19
N LEU A 21 -13.72 -30.30 -26.38
CA LEU A 21 -13.33 -29.12 -25.60
C LEU A 21 -14.13 -27.88 -26.03
N LEU A 22 -14.32 -27.70 -27.33
CA LEU A 22 -15.11 -26.59 -27.87
C LEU A 22 -16.61 -26.78 -27.55
N GLU A 23 -17.10 -28.02 -27.60
CA GLU A 23 -18.46 -28.36 -27.19
C GLU A 23 -18.66 -28.23 -25.67
N LYS A 24 -17.75 -28.72 -24.82
CA LYS A 24 -17.83 -28.52 -23.35
C LYS A 24 -17.67 -27.06 -22.93
N LEU A 25 -16.87 -26.24 -23.63
CA LEU A 25 -16.79 -24.79 -23.39
C LEU A 25 -18.06 -24.06 -23.87
N ALA A 26 -18.71 -24.57 -24.91
CA ALA A 26 -20.02 -24.12 -25.40
C ALA A 26 -21.22 -24.71 -24.62
N GLU A 27 -21.04 -25.73 -23.79
CA GLU A 27 -22.04 -26.27 -22.86
C GLU A 27 -21.87 -25.71 -21.43
N ALA A 28 -20.64 -25.41 -21.01
CA ALA A 28 -20.33 -24.54 -19.85
C ALA A 28 -20.69 -23.05 -20.11
N SER A 29 -21.34 -22.81 -21.24
CA SER A 29 -21.73 -21.55 -21.83
C SER A 29 -23.01 -20.98 -21.23
N ASP A 30 -23.19 -21.15 -19.92
CA ASP A 30 -23.85 -20.11 -19.15
C ASP A 30 -22.93 -19.68 -18.01
N PRO A 31 -21.90 -18.86 -18.29
CA PRO A 31 -21.09 -18.21 -17.26
C PRO A 31 -21.89 -17.22 -16.40
N GLU A 32 -23.18 -17.05 -16.65
CA GLU A 32 -24.03 -16.05 -16.03
C GLU A 32 -24.22 -16.13 -14.51
N PRO A 33 -24.14 -17.26 -13.78
CA PRO A 33 -24.33 -17.20 -12.34
C PRO A 33 -23.12 -16.62 -11.59
N TYR A 34 -21.95 -16.46 -12.23
CA TYR A 34 -20.71 -16.12 -11.52
C TYR A 34 -20.31 -14.64 -11.69
N PRO A 35 -20.40 -13.82 -10.62
CA PRO A 35 -20.07 -12.40 -10.68
C PRO A 35 -18.63 -12.12 -11.18
N ILE A 36 -17.68 -12.99 -10.85
CA ILE A 36 -16.27 -12.80 -11.25
C ILE A 36 -16.04 -12.95 -12.76
N VAL A 37 -16.85 -13.77 -13.42
CA VAL A 37 -16.74 -13.96 -14.88
C VAL A 37 -17.29 -12.74 -15.61
N ARG A 38 -18.39 -12.16 -15.11
CA ARG A 38 -18.95 -10.89 -15.61
C ARG A 38 -17.92 -9.77 -15.46
N TYR A 39 -17.31 -9.64 -14.28
CA TYR A 39 -16.21 -8.70 -14.02
C TYR A 39 -15.02 -8.87 -14.99
N ALA A 40 -14.49 -10.08 -15.11
CA ALA A 40 -13.34 -10.34 -15.98
C ALA A 40 -13.64 -10.10 -17.46
N ARG A 41 -14.89 -10.36 -17.90
CA ARG A 41 -15.34 -10.06 -19.26
C ARG A 41 -15.35 -8.57 -19.55
N VAL A 42 -15.92 -7.75 -18.65
CA VAL A 42 -15.91 -6.28 -18.80
C VAL A 42 -14.48 -5.77 -18.91
N LEU A 43 -13.58 -6.19 -18.02
CA LEU A 43 -12.17 -5.78 -18.08
C LEU A 43 -11.47 -6.23 -19.37
N LYS A 44 -11.78 -7.42 -19.87
CA LYS A 44 -11.22 -7.94 -21.13
C LYS A 44 -11.68 -7.13 -22.34
N GLU A 45 -12.95 -6.75 -22.41
CA GLU A 45 -13.46 -5.91 -23.51
C GLU A 45 -12.89 -4.50 -23.45
N LEU A 46 -12.80 -3.88 -22.27
CA LEU A 46 -12.13 -2.59 -22.07
C LEU A 46 -10.65 -2.66 -22.54
N ARG A 47 -9.93 -3.73 -22.18
CA ARG A 47 -8.54 -3.93 -22.63
C ARG A 47 -8.40 -4.01 -24.16
N LYS A 48 -9.33 -4.65 -24.87
CA LYS A 48 -9.30 -4.70 -26.34
C LYS A 48 -9.48 -3.31 -26.93
N GLN A 49 -10.41 -2.53 -26.37
CA GLN A 49 -10.70 -1.17 -26.81
C GLN A 49 -9.54 -0.22 -26.50
N SER A 50 -8.84 -0.38 -25.38
CA SER A 50 -7.73 0.52 -25.05
C SER A 50 -6.58 0.45 -26.06
N ALA A 51 -6.40 -0.69 -26.73
CA ALA A 51 -5.37 -0.88 -27.75
C ALA A 51 -5.58 -0.01 -29.01
N THR A 52 -6.77 0.55 -29.24
CA THR A 52 -7.08 1.37 -30.43
C THR A 52 -6.98 2.88 -30.18
N ILE A 53 -6.75 3.30 -28.94
CA ILE A 53 -6.65 4.71 -28.54
C ILE A 53 -5.36 5.32 -29.10
N GLY A 54 -5.48 6.45 -29.82
CA GLY A 54 -4.37 7.14 -30.46
C GLY A 54 -4.10 8.56 -29.98
N ASN A 55 -5.13 9.34 -29.62
CA ASN A 55 -5.00 10.76 -29.27
C ASN A 55 -5.64 11.11 -27.92
N GLU A 56 -5.37 12.32 -27.42
CA GLU A 56 -5.78 12.82 -26.10
C GLU A 56 -7.30 12.81 -25.89
N GLN A 57 -8.08 13.17 -26.91
CA GLN A 57 -9.54 13.15 -26.82
C GLN A 57 -10.05 11.71 -26.61
N GLN A 58 -9.53 10.76 -27.38
CA GLN A 58 -9.87 9.35 -27.24
C GLN A 58 -9.46 8.78 -25.87
N GLN A 59 -8.36 9.27 -25.28
CA GLN A 59 -7.91 8.86 -23.94
C GLN A 59 -8.90 9.28 -22.86
N ILE A 60 -9.45 10.51 -22.96
CA ILE A 60 -10.46 11.04 -22.04
C ILE A 60 -11.80 10.29 -22.23
N GLU A 61 -12.23 10.12 -23.47
CA GLU A 61 -13.46 9.38 -23.81
C GLU A 61 -13.40 7.94 -23.31
N PHE A 62 -12.25 7.29 -23.43
CA PHE A 62 -12.06 5.95 -22.89
C PHE A 62 -12.08 5.92 -21.36
N GLY A 63 -11.51 6.93 -20.68
CA GLY A 63 -11.66 7.06 -19.23
C GLY A 63 -13.13 7.06 -18.79
N ARG A 64 -13.98 7.82 -19.51
CA ARG A 64 -15.44 7.86 -19.28
C ARG A 64 -16.10 6.52 -19.58
N LEU A 65 -15.68 5.84 -20.64
CA LEU A 65 -16.17 4.49 -20.96
C LEU A 65 -15.86 3.50 -19.83
N VAL A 66 -14.62 3.48 -19.32
CA VAL A 66 -14.22 2.62 -18.19
C VAL A 66 -15.12 2.89 -16.97
N ALA A 67 -15.32 4.16 -16.62
CA ALA A 67 -16.19 4.55 -15.51
C ALA A 67 -17.63 4.04 -15.69
N ASN A 68 -18.20 4.22 -16.89
CA ASN A 68 -19.56 3.81 -17.19
C ASN A 68 -19.72 2.28 -17.21
N SER A 69 -18.80 1.55 -17.84
CA SER A 69 -18.86 0.08 -17.90
C SER A 69 -18.73 -0.57 -16.52
N LEU A 70 -17.90 0.00 -15.63
CA LEU A 70 -17.82 -0.48 -14.25
C LEU A 70 -19.08 -0.15 -13.45
N ARG A 71 -19.68 1.03 -13.65
CA ARG A 71 -20.94 1.41 -13.01
C ARG A 71 -22.11 0.52 -13.44
N GLU A 72 -22.20 0.22 -14.74
CA GLU A 72 -23.19 -0.71 -15.29
C GLU A 72 -23.04 -2.10 -14.68
N LEU A 73 -21.81 -2.60 -14.58
CA LEU A 73 -21.52 -3.87 -13.91
C LEU A 73 -21.92 -3.86 -12.43
N ALA A 74 -21.64 -2.77 -11.70
CA ALA A 74 -22.08 -2.65 -10.30
C ALA A 74 -23.61 -2.75 -10.18
N ALA A 75 -24.35 -2.04 -11.03
CA ALA A 75 -25.81 -2.09 -11.04
C ALA A 75 -26.33 -3.49 -11.39
N GLU A 76 -25.76 -4.15 -12.39
CA GLU A 76 -26.07 -5.52 -12.80
C GLU A 76 -25.86 -6.53 -11.66
N LEU A 77 -24.79 -6.36 -10.88
CA LEU A 77 -24.44 -7.24 -9.76
C LEU A 77 -25.09 -6.84 -8.42
N GLY A 78 -25.87 -5.75 -8.38
CA GLY A 78 -26.46 -5.22 -7.14
C GLY A 78 -25.43 -4.75 -6.12
N LEU A 79 -24.29 -4.22 -6.58
CA LEU A 79 -23.22 -3.71 -5.72
C LEU A 79 -23.51 -2.27 -5.27
N PRO A 80 -22.95 -1.84 -4.12
CA PRO A 80 -23.00 -0.44 -3.71
C PRO A 80 -22.42 0.50 -4.77
N GLU A 81 -22.95 1.72 -4.87
CA GLU A 81 -22.50 2.72 -5.85
C GLU A 81 -21.01 3.05 -5.72
N ASN A 82 -20.43 2.91 -4.53
CA ASN A 82 -19.01 3.16 -4.26
C ASN A 82 -18.12 1.91 -4.39
N HIS A 83 -18.63 0.80 -4.92
CA HIS A 83 -17.83 -0.40 -5.16
C HIS A 83 -16.84 -0.21 -6.31
N PHE A 84 -17.30 0.48 -7.37
CA PHE A 84 -16.45 0.97 -8.46
C PHE A 84 -16.62 2.47 -8.59
N SER A 85 -15.52 3.21 -8.51
CA SER A 85 -15.49 4.65 -8.74
C SER A 85 -14.31 5.01 -9.63
N VAL A 86 -14.57 5.75 -10.71
CA VAL A 86 -13.51 6.33 -11.55
C VAL A 86 -13.89 7.78 -11.80
N ASP A 87 -13.23 8.69 -11.11
CA ASP A 87 -13.53 10.11 -11.21
C ASP A 87 -12.88 10.70 -12.47
N THR A 88 -13.68 10.84 -13.53
CA THR A 88 -13.29 11.46 -14.80
C THR A 88 -13.73 12.93 -14.89
N SER A 89 -14.10 13.55 -13.76
CA SER A 89 -14.49 14.95 -13.71
C SER A 89 -13.28 15.88 -13.84
N GLY A 90 -13.57 17.16 -14.11
CA GLY A 90 -12.58 18.20 -14.34
C GLY A 90 -12.32 18.46 -15.82
N ASP A 91 -11.86 19.68 -16.08
CA ASP A 91 -11.48 20.13 -17.42
C ASP A 91 -9.98 19.89 -17.66
N PRO A 92 -9.55 19.74 -18.93
CA PRO A 92 -8.14 19.80 -19.27
C PRO A 92 -7.52 21.11 -18.79
N LEU A 93 -6.43 21.00 -18.01
CA LEU A 93 -5.72 22.13 -17.43
C LEU A 93 -4.47 22.43 -18.27
N LEU A 94 -4.23 23.70 -18.56
CA LEU A 94 -2.99 24.15 -19.20
C LEU A 94 -2.04 24.72 -18.16
N VAL A 95 -0.98 23.98 -17.86
CA VAL A 95 0.08 24.40 -16.95
C VAL A 95 1.19 25.04 -17.77
N ARG A 96 1.64 26.22 -17.33
CA ARG A 96 2.69 26.99 -17.99
C ARG A 96 3.85 27.14 -17.01
N GLU A 97 4.97 26.52 -17.32
CA GLU A 97 6.20 26.63 -16.55
C GLU A 97 7.29 27.30 -17.38
N GLY A 98 8.39 27.70 -16.74
CA GLY A 98 9.52 28.35 -17.43
C GLY A 98 10.08 27.52 -18.60
N ALA A 99 9.92 26.20 -18.57
CA ALA A 99 10.38 25.27 -19.61
C ALA A 99 9.36 25.00 -20.73
N GLY A 100 8.10 25.42 -20.60
CA GLY A 100 7.08 25.16 -21.62
C GLY A 100 5.64 25.14 -21.12
N GLN A 101 4.76 24.60 -21.95
CA GLN A 101 3.34 24.45 -21.67
C GLN A 101 2.97 22.97 -21.72
N HIS A 102 2.24 22.51 -20.71
CA HIS A 102 1.84 21.12 -20.57
C HIS A 102 0.34 21.03 -20.30
N TRP A 103 -0.32 20.11 -21.00
CA TRP A 103 -1.73 19.78 -20.75
C TRP A 103 -1.81 18.69 -19.68
N ILE A 104 -2.58 18.95 -18.64
CA ILE A 104 -3.00 17.96 -17.65
C ILE A 104 -4.45 17.61 -17.95
N LEU A 105 -4.67 16.40 -18.43
CA LEU A 105 -6.01 15.91 -18.78
C LEU A 105 -6.70 15.36 -17.53
N PRO A 106 -8.06 15.39 -17.46
CA PRO A 106 -8.78 14.62 -16.45
C PRO A 106 -8.41 13.13 -16.51
N THR A 107 -8.87 12.32 -15.56
CA THR A 107 -8.50 10.91 -15.48
C THR A 107 -8.66 10.19 -16.82
N HIS A 108 -7.55 9.69 -17.36
CA HIS A 108 -7.45 9.22 -18.74
C HIS A 108 -6.50 8.04 -18.89
N PHE A 109 -6.68 7.30 -19.98
CA PHE A 109 -5.88 6.12 -20.31
C PHE A 109 -5.24 6.27 -21.67
N GLU A 110 -3.92 6.26 -21.70
CA GLU A 110 -3.14 6.19 -22.93
C GLU A 110 -3.27 4.81 -23.60
N GLY A 111 -2.92 4.76 -24.89
CA GLY A 111 -3.04 3.56 -25.72
C GLY A 111 -2.53 2.28 -25.05
N GLY A 112 -3.40 1.28 -24.96
CA GLY A 112 -3.08 -0.03 -24.39
C GLY A 112 -2.93 -0.06 -22.88
N ALA A 113 -3.24 1.02 -22.13
CA ALA A 113 -3.37 0.95 -20.67
C ALA A 113 -4.63 0.14 -20.29
N TYR A 114 -4.58 -0.68 -19.23
CA TYR A 114 -5.69 -1.60 -18.94
C TYR A 114 -5.74 -2.10 -17.49
N PHE A 115 -6.94 -2.49 -17.09
CA PHE A 115 -7.18 -3.40 -15.98
C PHE A 115 -7.34 -4.83 -16.51
N SER A 116 -6.97 -5.83 -15.71
CA SER A 116 -7.21 -7.24 -16.05
C SER A 116 -7.47 -8.10 -14.81
N ALA A 117 -8.26 -9.15 -15.00
CA ALA A 117 -8.47 -10.23 -14.03
C ALA A 117 -8.11 -11.57 -14.69
N PRO A 118 -6.80 -11.87 -14.89
CA PRO A 118 -6.35 -12.97 -15.76
C PRO A 118 -6.65 -14.39 -15.24
N HIS A 119 -7.11 -14.54 -13.99
CA HIS A 119 -7.35 -15.84 -13.34
C HIS A 119 -8.73 -15.95 -12.67
N ALA A 120 -9.76 -15.36 -13.28
CA ALA A 120 -11.15 -15.45 -12.80
C ALA A 120 -11.67 -16.90 -12.72
N ASP A 121 -11.06 -17.82 -13.47
CA ASP A 121 -11.35 -19.25 -13.48
C ASP A 121 -11.03 -19.97 -12.16
N HIS A 122 -10.26 -19.35 -11.26
CA HIS A 122 -10.00 -19.86 -9.91
C HIS A 122 -10.91 -19.26 -8.83
N GLN A 123 -11.89 -18.44 -9.22
CA GLN A 123 -12.63 -17.56 -8.31
C GLN A 123 -14.16 -17.70 -8.42
N TYR A 124 -14.68 -18.76 -9.05
CA TYR A 124 -16.12 -18.96 -9.25
C TYR A 124 -16.95 -18.95 -7.95
N ALA A 125 -16.34 -19.24 -6.81
CA ALA A 125 -17.00 -19.23 -5.51
C ALA A 125 -17.25 -17.82 -4.93
N LEU A 126 -16.68 -16.75 -5.52
CA LEU A 126 -16.87 -15.39 -5.05
C LEU A 126 -18.33 -14.93 -5.28
N GLY A 127 -19.00 -14.53 -4.21
CA GLY A 127 -20.26 -13.80 -4.29
C GLY A 127 -20.05 -12.38 -4.82
N ALA A 128 -21.15 -11.72 -5.21
CA ALA A 128 -21.09 -10.37 -5.80
C ALA A 128 -20.35 -9.36 -4.91
N GLY A 129 -20.68 -9.30 -3.61
CA GLY A 129 -20.02 -8.40 -2.66
C GLY A 129 -18.54 -8.68 -2.40
N GLN A 130 -17.99 -9.78 -2.92
CA GLN A 130 -16.58 -10.16 -2.80
C GLN A 130 -15.78 -9.87 -4.08
N ILE A 131 -16.41 -9.31 -5.12
CA ILE A 131 -15.71 -8.88 -6.32
C ILE A 131 -14.74 -7.75 -5.97
N PRO A 132 -13.48 -7.78 -6.49
CA PRO A 132 -12.53 -6.72 -6.22
C PRO A 132 -13.06 -5.33 -6.56
N ARG A 133 -12.75 -4.35 -5.71
CA ARG A 133 -13.10 -2.93 -5.90
C ARG A 133 -12.09 -2.24 -6.82
N ILE A 134 -12.53 -1.21 -7.54
CA ILE A 134 -11.66 -0.31 -8.31
C ILE A 134 -12.10 1.12 -8.04
N ASN A 135 -11.28 1.88 -7.32
CA ASN A 135 -11.53 3.26 -6.93
C ASN A 135 -10.39 4.16 -7.39
N ILE A 136 -10.68 5.09 -8.30
CA ILE A 136 -9.70 5.96 -8.96
C ILE A 136 -10.14 7.42 -8.79
N GLY A 137 -9.23 8.24 -8.27
CA GLY A 137 -9.40 9.68 -8.08
C GLY A 137 -9.34 10.51 -9.37
N ARG A 138 -9.31 11.83 -9.19
CA ARG A 138 -9.25 12.84 -10.27
C ARG A 138 -7.85 12.97 -10.84
N TYR A 139 -7.78 13.37 -12.12
CA TYR A 139 -6.52 13.67 -12.82
C TYR A 139 -5.48 12.52 -12.77
N VAL A 140 -5.94 11.27 -12.69
CA VAL A 140 -5.04 10.11 -12.70
C VAL A 140 -4.62 9.80 -14.14
N ARG A 141 -3.31 9.65 -14.35
CA ARG A 141 -2.75 9.30 -15.66
C ARG A 141 -2.35 7.84 -15.72
N PHE A 142 -2.99 7.08 -16.61
CA PHE A 142 -2.55 5.74 -16.98
C PHE A 142 -1.75 5.79 -18.28
N GLY A 143 -0.43 5.77 -18.16
CA GLY A 143 0.50 5.85 -19.28
C GLY A 143 0.45 4.65 -20.21
N LYS A 144 0.94 4.82 -21.44
CA LYS A 144 0.84 3.85 -22.52
C LYS A 144 1.28 2.45 -22.09
N GLY A 145 0.40 1.45 -22.27
CA GLY A 145 0.70 0.06 -21.93
C GLY A 145 0.85 -0.24 -20.43
N SER A 146 0.49 0.69 -19.54
CA SER A 146 0.42 0.39 -18.10
C SER A 146 -0.64 -0.66 -17.82
N GLY A 147 -0.34 -1.60 -16.92
CA GLY A 147 -1.19 -2.75 -16.65
C GLY A 147 -1.47 -2.92 -15.17
N ILE A 148 -2.73 -2.94 -14.80
CA ILE A 148 -3.16 -3.24 -13.43
C ILE A 148 -3.84 -4.61 -13.43
N ASN A 149 -3.27 -5.57 -12.70
CA ASN A 149 -4.00 -6.79 -12.37
C ASN A 149 -4.95 -6.45 -11.23
N ALA A 150 -6.25 -6.39 -11.49
CA ALA A 150 -7.28 -6.08 -10.51
C ALA A 150 -7.85 -7.38 -9.91
N GLY A 151 -6.96 -8.23 -9.41
CA GLY A 151 -7.33 -9.48 -8.74
C GLY A 151 -7.73 -9.30 -7.28
N GLY A 152 -7.29 -8.20 -6.67
CA GLY A 152 -7.71 -7.69 -5.37
C GLY A 152 -8.04 -6.19 -5.50
N ASP A 153 -8.49 -5.58 -4.41
CA ASP A 153 -8.97 -4.19 -4.40
C ASP A 153 -7.91 -3.19 -4.87
N ILE A 154 -8.31 -2.28 -5.75
CA ILE A 154 -7.45 -1.22 -6.29
C ILE A 154 -7.99 0.13 -5.81
N THR A 155 -7.16 0.90 -5.11
CA THR A 155 -7.43 2.31 -4.79
C THR A 155 -6.29 3.17 -5.32
N ILE A 156 -6.61 4.20 -6.10
CA ILE A 156 -5.64 5.16 -6.66
C ILE A 156 -6.15 6.57 -6.39
N GLY A 157 -5.37 7.35 -5.66
CA GLY A 157 -5.69 8.73 -5.28
C GLY A 157 -5.52 9.75 -6.41
N ASP A 158 -5.86 11.00 -6.10
CA ASP A 158 -5.88 12.11 -7.04
C ASP A 158 -4.48 12.42 -7.58
N GLY A 159 -4.38 12.78 -8.86
CA GLY A 159 -3.12 13.19 -9.50
C GLY A 159 -2.04 12.11 -9.54
N ALA A 160 -2.38 10.85 -9.21
CA ALA A 160 -1.44 9.74 -9.30
C ALA A 160 -1.06 9.46 -10.76
N TRP A 161 0.15 8.97 -10.97
CA TRP A 161 0.69 8.70 -12.30
C TRP A 161 1.27 7.31 -12.40
N LEU A 162 0.67 6.49 -13.27
CA LEU A 162 1.26 5.24 -13.73
C LEU A 162 1.95 5.51 -15.06
N SER A 163 3.27 5.57 -15.07
CA SER A 163 4.02 5.84 -16.30
C SER A 163 3.92 4.70 -17.32
N PRO A 164 4.29 4.93 -18.59
CA PRO A 164 4.22 3.91 -19.62
C PRO A 164 4.89 2.59 -19.22
N GLY A 165 4.25 1.47 -19.53
CA GLY A 165 4.72 0.12 -19.25
C GLY A 165 4.77 -0.28 -17.77
N SER A 166 4.34 0.57 -16.84
CA SER A 166 4.29 0.22 -15.42
C SER A 166 3.24 -0.87 -15.12
N LEU A 167 3.51 -1.72 -14.13
CA LEU A 167 2.66 -2.86 -13.78
C LEU A 167 2.33 -2.91 -12.29
N LEU A 168 1.06 -3.12 -11.96
CA LEU A 168 0.61 -3.47 -10.61
C LEU A 168 0.19 -4.96 -10.59
N LEU A 169 0.98 -5.80 -9.92
CA LEU A 169 0.78 -7.25 -9.87
C LEU A 169 0.03 -7.64 -8.60
N ARG A 170 -1.29 -7.89 -8.66
CA ARG A 170 -2.14 -8.24 -7.49
C ARG A 170 -2.57 -9.69 -7.44
N GLN A 171 -1.80 -10.58 -8.04
CA GLN A 171 -2.15 -11.98 -8.18
C GLN A 171 -0.87 -12.82 -8.12
N ASP A 172 -0.86 -13.83 -7.26
CA ASP A 172 0.28 -14.74 -7.11
C ASP A 172 -0.14 -16.22 -6.92
N HIS A 173 0.63 -17.12 -7.54
CA HIS A 173 0.46 -18.58 -7.50
C HIS A 173 1.49 -19.23 -6.57
N SER A 174 1.13 -20.34 -5.89
CA SER A 174 2.10 -21.08 -5.08
C SER A 174 3.13 -21.79 -5.96
N ALA A 175 4.35 -21.26 -6.06
CA ALA A 175 5.40 -21.86 -6.88
C ALA A 175 6.17 -23.03 -6.22
N TYR A 176 5.96 -23.30 -4.92
CA TYR A 176 6.94 -24.07 -4.12
C TYR A 176 6.50 -25.48 -3.72
N GLY A 177 5.27 -25.88 -4.03
CA GLY A 177 4.77 -27.24 -3.77
C GLY A 177 4.67 -28.13 -5.01
N ARG A 178 4.73 -27.57 -6.22
CA ARG A 178 4.45 -28.28 -7.48
C ARG A 178 5.28 -27.69 -8.64
N PRO A 179 5.65 -28.49 -9.66
CA PRO A 179 6.17 -27.96 -10.93
C PRO A 179 5.19 -26.97 -11.56
N SER A 180 5.67 -26.06 -12.43
CA SER A 180 4.88 -24.95 -13.00
C SER A 180 3.53 -25.35 -13.60
N ILE A 181 3.44 -26.51 -14.24
CA ILE A 181 2.16 -27.04 -14.78
C ILE A 181 1.16 -27.40 -13.68
N GLY A 182 1.62 -27.94 -12.56
CA GLY A 182 0.79 -28.26 -11.40
C GLY A 182 0.54 -27.06 -10.49
N ALA A 183 1.39 -26.04 -10.53
CA ALA A 183 1.14 -24.76 -9.87
C ALA A 183 -0.02 -23.99 -10.54
N ARG A 184 -0.26 -24.20 -11.84
CA ARG A 184 -1.41 -23.61 -12.56
C ARG A 184 -2.75 -24.27 -12.22
N THR A 185 -2.76 -25.43 -11.56
CA THR A 185 -4.00 -26.15 -11.22
C THR A 185 -4.47 -25.90 -9.79
N VAL A 186 -3.67 -25.20 -8.97
CA VAL A 186 -4.08 -24.80 -7.63
C VAL A 186 -4.77 -23.44 -7.68
N SER A 187 -5.70 -23.23 -6.76
CA SER A 187 -6.25 -21.90 -6.52
C SER A 187 -5.14 -20.90 -6.18
N MET A 188 -5.34 -19.65 -6.56
CA MET A 188 -4.46 -18.54 -6.24
C MET A 188 -4.11 -18.51 -4.76
N THR A 189 -2.83 -18.28 -4.43
CA THR A 189 -2.41 -18.19 -3.03
C THR A 189 -2.57 -16.81 -2.43
N HIS A 190 -2.51 -15.77 -3.26
CA HIS A 190 -2.62 -14.41 -2.75
C HIS A 190 -3.22 -13.44 -3.79
N GLN A 191 -4.12 -12.57 -3.31
CA GLN A 191 -4.81 -11.54 -4.09
C GLN A 191 -4.87 -10.22 -3.29
N PRO A 192 -3.71 -9.62 -3.00
CA PRO A 192 -3.65 -8.44 -2.16
C PRO A 192 -4.26 -7.25 -2.87
N GLY A 193 -4.90 -6.37 -2.10
CA GLY A 193 -5.22 -5.04 -2.59
C GLY A 193 -3.97 -4.19 -2.81
N VAL A 194 -4.17 -2.99 -3.36
CA VAL A 194 -3.15 -1.94 -3.36
C VAL A 194 -3.80 -0.57 -3.24
N VAL A 195 -3.17 0.29 -2.44
CA VAL A 195 -3.49 1.70 -2.31
C VAL A 195 -2.33 2.53 -2.88
N LEU A 196 -2.59 3.28 -3.94
CA LEU A 196 -1.75 4.39 -4.39
C LEU A 196 -2.38 5.66 -3.84
N ARG A 197 -1.68 6.37 -2.97
CA ARG A 197 -2.17 7.66 -2.44
C ARG A 197 -2.08 8.77 -3.47
N ASP A 198 -2.64 9.92 -3.14
CA ASP A 198 -2.63 11.10 -4.01
C ASP A 198 -1.19 11.43 -4.42
N TYR A 199 -1.04 11.85 -5.67
CA TYR A 199 0.22 12.25 -6.29
C TYR A 199 1.32 11.17 -6.29
N ALA A 200 0.99 9.92 -5.96
CA ALA A 200 1.93 8.81 -6.05
C ALA A 200 2.31 8.55 -7.53
N TRP A 201 3.60 8.30 -7.78
CA TRP A 201 4.13 8.09 -9.12
C TRP A 201 4.79 6.72 -9.24
N VAL A 202 4.26 5.89 -10.14
CA VAL A 202 4.91 4.65 -10.57
C VAL A 202 5.69 4.92 -11.85
N GLY A 203 7.02 4.84 -11.76
CA GLY A 203 7.93 5.13 -12.86
C GLY A 203 7.76 4.20 -14.06
N ARG A 204 8.26 4.67 -15.21
CA ARG A 204 8.20 3.93 -16.48
C ARG A 204 8.80 2.53 -16.34
N ASP A 205 8.09 1.52 -16.86
CA ASP A 205 8.47 0.11 -16.81
C ASP A 205 8.74 -0.43 -15.39
N ALA A 206 8.28 0.26 -14.34
CA ALA A 206 8.39 -0.21 -12.96
C ALA A 206 7.30 -1.25 -12.64
N MET A 207 7.61 -2.17 -11.73
CA MET A 207 6.74 -3.27 -11.35
C MET A 207 6.48 -3.23 -9.84
N VAL A 208 5.21 -3.12 -9.48
CA VAL A 208 4.73 -3.14 -8.09
C VAL A 208 4.19 -4.54 -7.81
N GLY A 209 5.03 -5.35 -7.16
CA GLY A 209 4.77 -6.73 -6.80
C GLY A 209 3.74 -6.89 -5.68
N TRP A 210 3.13 -8.06 -5.59
CA TRP A 210 1.95 -8.38 -4.78
C TRP A 210 2.06 -7.96 -3.30
N ASN A 211 3.23 -8.00 -2.68
CA ASN A 211 3.37 -7.60 -1.26
C ASN A 211 3.55 -6.08 -1.05
N ALA A 212 3.52 -5.27 -2.11
CA ALA A 212 3.45 -3.82 -2.01
C ALA A 212 1.98 -3.40 -2.01
N ASP A 213 1.38 -3.38 -0.83
CA ASP A 213 -0.01 -3.02 -0.55
C ASP A 213 -0.26 -1.51 -0.53
N TYR A 214 0.80 -0.70 -0.44
CA TYR A 214 0.69 0.76 -0.33
C TYR A 214 1.85 1.50 -0.99
N LEU A 215 1.52 2.53 -1.76
CA LEU A 215 2.42 3.56 -2.25
C LEU A 215 1.98 4.91 -1.70
N GLY A 216 2.84 5.50 -0.87
CA GLY A 216 2.52 6.66 -0.06
C GLY A 216 2.26 7.95 -0.82
N LEU A 217 1.70 8.91 -0.08
CA LEU A 217 1.33 10.24 -0.57
C LEU A 217 2.54 10.93 -1.19
N ALA A 218 2.39 11.39 -2.43
CA ALA A 218 3.46 12.00 -3.23
C ALA A 218 4.78 11.19 -3.28
N SER A 219 4.72 9.87 -3.09
CA SER A 219 5.87 8.97 -3.23
C SER A 219 6.19 8.67 -4.69
N VAL A 220 7.43 8.24 -4.95
CA VAL A 220 7.90 7.94 -6.31
C VAL A 220 8.59 6.59 -6.35
N VAL A 221 8.11 5.70 -7.21
CA VAL A 221 8.82 4.48 -7.59
C VAL A 221 9.66 4.77 -8.82
N GLY A 222 10.97 4.59 -8.72
CA GLY A 222 11.90 4.83 -9.81
C GLY A 222 11.61 3.98 -11.04
N THR A 223 12.00 4.47 -12.21
CA THR A 223 11.83 3.75 -13.48
C THR A 223 12.51 2.37 -13.42
N ARG A 224 11.90 1.36 -14.07
CA ARG A 224 12.41 -0.03 -14.14
C ARG A 224 12.68 -0.70 -12.78
N SER A 225 12.13 -0.17 -11.69
CA SER A 225 12.29 -0.76 -10.36
C SER A 225 11.27 -1.87 -10.14
N PHE A 226 11.67 -2.94 -9.45
CA PHE A 226 10.74 -3.92 -8.91
C PHE A 226 10.64 -3.76 -7.39
N ILE A 227 9.45 -3.40 -6.90
CA ILE A 227 9.19 -3.29 -5.46
C ILE A 227 8.23 -4.39 -5.02
N ASN A 228 8.49 -5.00 -3.87
CA ASN A 228 7.65 -6.06 -3.30
C ASN A 228 7.43 -5.87 -1.78
N GLY A 229 7.28 -4.61 -1.40
CA GLY A 229 6.94 -4.12 -0.07
C GLY A 229 6.49 -2.67 -0.19
N TRP A 230 5.71 -2.20 0.78
CA TRP A 230 5.15 -0.86 0.71
C TRP A 230 6.19 0.27 0.69
N VAL A 231 5.78 1.39 0.11
CA VAL A 231 6.57 2.61 -0.04
C VAL A 231 5.98 3.68 0.87
N GLY A 232 6.83 4.30 1.71
CA GLY A 232 6.38 5.34 2.63
C GLY A 232 6.01 6.64 1.94
N ASP A 233 5.24 7.45 2.63
CA ASP A 233 4.84 8.78 2.17
C ASP A 233 6.08 9.63 1.87
N TYR A 234 5.97 10.49 0.85
CA TYR A 234 6.97 11.48 0.45
C TYR A 234 8.37 10.91 0.22
N SER A 235 8.45 9.64 -0.21
CA SER A 235 9.70 8.92 -0.40
C SER A 235 9.92 8.59 -1.88
N ILE A 236 11.16 8.74 -2.35
CA ILE A 236 11.61 8.23 -3.64
C ILE A 236 12.29 6.88 -3.40
N VAL A 237 11.84 5.83 -4.05
CA VAL A 237 12.40 4.49 -3.95
C VAL A 237 12.96 3.99 -5.28
N GLY A 238 14.03 3.22 -5.21
CA GLY A 238 14.55 2.44 -6.33
C GLY A 238 14.17 0.97 -6.22
N ASP A 239 14.97 0.14 -6.87
CA ASP A 239 14.77 -1.31 -6.91
C ASP A 239 14.72 -1.93 -5.50
N HIS A 240 13.89 -2.95 -5.33
CA HIS A 240 13.58 -3.61 -4.06
C HIS A 240 13.03 -2.70 -2.95
N GLY A 241 12.53 -1.51 -3.30
CA GLY A 241 11.93 -0.56 -2.35
C GLY A 241 12.96 0.17 -1.49
N ARG A 242 14.23 0.21 -1.93
CA ARG A 242 15.28 0.99 -1.26
C ARG A 242 14.97 2.47 -1.39
N ILE A 243 14.89 3.18 -0.26
CA ILE A 243 14.73 4.63 -0.26
C ILE A 243 16.01 5.28 -0.78
N LEU A 244 15.84 6.18 -1.76
CA LEU A 244 16.89 6.99 -2.35
C LEU A 244 16.90 8.39 -1.76
N GLN A 245 15.71 8.94 -1.49
CA GLN A 245 15.53 10.30 -1.01
C GLN A 245 14.18 10.47 -0.32
N TYR A 246 14.15 11.34 0.69
CA TYR A 246 12.91 11.82 1.33
C TYR A 246 12.57 13.24 0.82
N GLN A 247 11.30 13.59 0.86
CA GLN A 247 10.78 14.89 0.39
C GLN A 247 10.02 15.62 1.52
N PRO A 248 10.72 16.09 2.57
CA PRO A 248 10.08 16.67 3.75
C PRO A 248 9.29 17.96 3.44
N PHE A 249 9.74 18.77 2.50
CA PHE A 249 9.01 19.98 2.06
C PHE A 249 7.63 19.66 1.45
N LYS A 250 7.48 18.51 0.78
CA LYS A 250 6.16 18.06 0.31
C LYS A 250 5.29 17.65 1.49
N ALA A 251 5.84 16.91 2.44
CA ALA A 251 5.13 16.52 3.65
C ALA A 251 4.66 17.74 4.45
N PHE A 252 5.48 18.79 4.51
CA PHE A 252 5.14 20.07 5.12
C PHE A 252 3.95 20.74 4.41
N LEU A 253 4.01 20.84 3.08
CA LEU A 253 2.95 21.46 2.29
C LEU A 253 1.63 20.70 2.43
N PHE A 254 1.63 19.40 2.13
CA PHE A 254 0.41 18.58 2.13
C PHE A 254 -0.10 18.25 3.54
N GLY A 255 0.77 18.32 4.56
CA GLY A 255 0.36 18.17 5.95
C GLY A 255 -0.37 19.40 6.51
N ARG A 256 0.00 20.60 6.05
CA ARG A 256 -0.57 21.87 6.56
C ARG A 256 -1.72 22.40 5.74
N TYR A 257 -1.78 22.04 4.45
CA TYR A 257 -2.75 22.59 3.52
C TYR A 257 -3.48 21.46 2.80
N ASP A 258 -4.82 21.50 2.85
CA ASP A 258 -5.70 20.65 2.04
C ASP A 258 -5.84 21.30 0.66
N LEU A 259 -4.91 20.97 -0.24
CA LEU A 259 -4.80 21.59 -1.56
C LEU A 259 -5.53 20.77 -2.61
N THR A 260 -6.26 21.43 -3.51
CA THR A 260 -6.80 20.75 -4.70
C THR A 260 -5.70 20.48 -5.73
N VAL A 261 -5.95 19.57 -6.68
CA VAL A 261 -5.02 19.31 -7.80
C VAL A 261 -4.68 20.60 -8.56
N GLU A 262 -5.66 21.45 -8.82
CA GLU A 262 -5.48 22.73 -9.50
C GLU A 262 -4.59 23.70 -8.70
N GLU A 263 -4.70 23.72 -7.37
CA GLU A 263 -3.85 24.53 -6.50
C GLU A 263 -2.41 24.01 -6.46
N VAL A 264 -2.22 22.69 -6.39
CA VAL A 264 -0.89 22.07 -6.46
C VAL A 264 -0.20 22.41 -7.78
N LEU A 265 -0.91 22.36 -8.91
CA LEU A 265 -0.37 22.70 -10.23
C LEU A 265 -0.05 24.20 -10.41
N ARG A 266 -0.58 25.08 -9.54
CA ARG A 266 -0.22 26.51 -9.53
C ARG A 266 1.08 26.79 -8.79
N ILE A 267 1.61 25.82 -8.04
CA ILE A 267 2.89 25.95 -7.35
C ILE A 267 4.02 25.85 -8.37
N SER A 268 4.54 27.00 -8.78
CA SER A 268 5.65 27.10 -9.73
C SER A 268 7.02 27.15 -9.04
N ASP A 269 7.09 27.55 -7.77
CA ASP A 269 8.33 27.69 -7.02
C ASP A 269 8.39 26.71 -5.83
N TRP A 270 8.71 25.45 -6.14
CA TRP A 270 8.94 24.43 -5.12
C TRP A 270 10.21 24.67 -4.30
N GLY A 271 11.16 25.45 -4.82
CA GLY A 271 12.34 25.87 -4.07
C GLY A 271 11.95 26.76 -2.89
N ARG A 272 11.02 27.69 -3.11
CA ARG A 272 10.47 28.53 -2.04
C ARG A 272 9.75 27.73 -0.96
N VAL A 273 9.00 26.69 -1.34
CA VAL A 273 8.33 25.78 -0.39
C VAL A 273 9.38 25.07 0.49
N ASP A 274 10.49 24.62 -0.08
CA ASP A 274 11.59 24.00 0.67
C ASP A 274 12.30 25.02 1.58
N GLU A 275 12.54 26.25 1.14
CA GLU A 275 13.08 27.33 1.99
C GLU A 275 12.17 27.62 3.19
N ASP A 276 10.86 27.76 2.96
CA ASP A 276 9.90 28.02 4.02
C ASP A 276 9.81 26.84 4.98
N TRP A 277 9.87 25.60 4.48
CA TRP A 277 9.97 24.39 5.30
C TRP A 277 11.23 24.41 6.16
N LEU A 278 12.42 24.64 5.59
CA LEU A 278 13.68 24.62 6.34
C LEU A 278 13.71 25.69 7.45
N ARG A 279 13.08 26.86 7.21
CA ARG A 279 12.90 27.88 8.25
C ARG A 279 12.04 27.37 9.40
N VAL A 280 10.85 26.84 9.09
CA VAL A 280 9.92 26.26 10.09
C VAL A 280 10.59 25.12 10.85
N HIS A 281 11.27 24.22 10.14
CA HIS A 281 12.01 23.12 10.75
C HIS A 281 13.06 23.63 11.74
N GLY A 282 13.82 24.66 11.38
CA GLY A 282 14.83 25.27 12.25
C GLY A 282 14.24 25.88 13.53
N GLU A 283 13.06 26.50 13.43
CA GLU A 283 12.34 27.12 14.55
C GLU A 283 11.73 26.06 15.50
N GLU A 284 11.13 25.00 14.95
CA GLU A 284 10.33 24.04 15.73
C GLU A 284 11.12 22.80 16.20
N ARG A 285 12.23 22.43 15.54
CA ARG A 285 12.96 21.17 15.83
C ARG A 285 13.41 21.03 17.29
N GLY A 286 13.77 22.14 17.93
CA GLY A 286 14.26 22.14 19.31
C GLY A 286 13.20 21.61 20.27
N ALA A 287 11.97 22.12 20.17
CA ALA A 287 10.85 21.67 20.99
C ALA A 287 10.44 20.22 20.70
N LEU A 288 10.57 19.76 19.46
CA LEU A 288 10.22 18.39 19.06
C LEU A 288 11.26 17.33 19.48
N LEU A 289 12.52 17.74 19.63
CA LEU A 289 13.62 16.89 20.12
C LEU A 289 13.75 16.94 21.64
N ASP A 290 13.53 18.10 22.23
CA ASP A 290 13.80 18.38 23.63
C ASP A 290 12.51 18.59 24.42
N ALA A 291 11.87 17.46 24.76
CA ALA A 291 10.74 17.46 25.69
C ALA A 291 11.20 17.40 27.18
N GLY A 292 12.47 17.71 27.49
CA GLY A 292 13.01 17.60 28.86
C GLY A 292 12.89 16.20 29.47
N THR A 293 12.82 15.17 28.62
CA THR A 293 12.43 13.82 28.98
C THR A 293 13.66 12.91 29.01
N ASP A 294 13.94 12.33 30.18
CA ASP A 294 14.91 11.25 30.29
C ASP A 294 14.39 10.01 29.55
N LEU A 295 15.21 9.49 28.63
CA LEU A 295 14.92 8.29 27.83
C LEU A 295 15.92 7.16 28.13
N SER A 296 16.77 7.28 29.15
CA SER A 296 17.84 6.33 29.42
C SER A 296 17.33 4.89 29.61
N GLU A 297 16.27 4.70 30.41
CA GLU A 297 15.68 3.37 30.62
C GLU A 297 15.15 2.75 29.32
N LEU A 298 14.44 3.55 28.50
CA LEU A 298 14.00 3.09 27.19
C LEU A 298 15.18 2.81 26.27
N ALA A 299 16.21 3.64 26.32
CA ALA A 299 17.38 3.48 25.48
C ALA A 299 18.17 2.21 25.81
N ASP A 300 18.23 1.81 27.09
CA ASP A 300 18.76 0.52 27.53
C ASP A 300 17.91 -0.62 26.97
N LEU A 301 16.59 -0.60 27.18
CA LEU A 301 15.71 -1.65 26.69
C LEU A 301 15.74 -1.78 25.16
N VAL A 302 15.74 -0.66 24.42
CA VAL A 302 15.86 -0.67 22.96
C VAL A 302 17.19 -1.28 22.54
N ARG A 303 18.30 -0.99 23.22
CA ARG A 303 19.61 -1.59 22.94
C ARG A 303 19.63 -3.10 23.21
N GLU A 304 18.87 -3.59 24.18
CA GLU A 304 18.78 -5.02 24.46
C GLU A 304 18.00 -5.80 23.39
N VAL A 305 16.96 -5.19 22.82
CA VAL A 305 16.01 -5.88 21.93
C VAL A 305 16.24 -5.57 20.45
N THR A 306 16.94 -4.48 20.13
CA THR A 306 17.21 -4.08 18.76
C THR A 306 18.68 -4.26 18.37
N HIS A 307 18.87 -4.64 17.11
CA HIS A 307 20.16 -4.76 16.44
C HIS A 307 20.02 -4.25 15.00
N PRO A 308 21.09 -4.08 14.21
CA PRO A 308 21.01 -3.48 12.86
C PRO A 308 20.09 -4.16 11.83
N ARG A 309 19.65 -5.40 12.11
CA ARG A 309 18.69 -6.15 11.29
C ARG A 309 17.27 -6.16 11.86
N SER A 310 17.04 -5.53 13.01
CA SER A 310 15.74 -5.50 13.67
C SER A 310 14.77 -4.65 12.88
N ARG A 311 13.49 -4.96 13.05
CA ARG A 311 12.38 -4.15 12.55
C ARG A 311 11.64 -3.57 13.74
N ALA A 312 11.67 -2.25 13.83
CA ALA A 312 10.91 -1.50 14.81
C ALA A 312 9.66 -0.92 14.13
N LEU A 313 8.54 -0.93 14.87
CA LEU A 313 7.33 -0.20 14.53
C LEU A 313 7.10 0.87 15.60
N LEU A 314 6.98 2.13 15.17
CA LEU A 314 6.61 3.25 16.03
C LEU A 314 5.21 3.72 15.65
N LEU A 315 4.27 3.62 16.59
CA LEU A 315 2.88 4.00 16.39
C LEU A 315 2.59 5.31 17.11
N LYS A 316 1.95 6.23 16.38
CA LYS A 316 1.41 7.49 16.87
C LYS A 316 2.44 8.33 17.64
N PRO A 317 3.66 8.50 17.11
CA PRO A 317 4.63 9.34 17.80
C PRO A 317 4.09 10.77 17.92
N ASP A 318 4.32 11.38 19.08
CA ASP A 318 3.95 12.78 19.34
C ASP A 318 5.15 13.72 19.31
N SER A 319 6.34 13.18 19.10
CA SER A 319 7.61 13.91 19.09
C SER A 319 8.67 13.16 18.30
N LEU A 320 9.81 13.79 18.05
CA LEU A 320 10.94 13.19 17.34
C LEU A 320 11.82 12.33 18.24
N ARG A 321 11.68 12.42 19.56
CA ARG A 321 12.62 11.88 20.55
C ARG A 321 12.91 10.39 20.39
N LEU A 322 11.94 9.60 19.95
CA LEU A 322 12.06 8.15 19.77
C LEU A 322 12.65 7.74 18.42
N VAL A 323 12.60 8.63 17.42
CA VAL A 323 13.06 8.30 16.06
C VAL A 323 14.57 8.00 16.03
N PRO A 324 15.46 8.83 16.60
CA PRO A 324 16.89 8.52 16.67
C PRO A 324 17.18 7.20 17.38
N LEU A 325 16.44 6.92 18.45
CA LEU A 325 16.66 5.73 19.27
C LEU A 325 16.31 4.43 18.53
N LEU A 326 15.21 4.45 17.77
CA LEU A 326 14.68 3.28 17.07
C LEU A 326 15.26 3.11 15.65
N ALA A 327 15.92 4.14 15.11
CA ALA A 327 16.51 4.13 13.76
C ALA A 327 17.77 3.25 13.61
N GLN A 328 18.13 2.46 14.62
CA GLN A 328 19.24 1.50 14.56
C GLN A 328 19.03 0.40 13.50
N GLY A 329 17.77 0.01 13.28
CA GLY A 329 17.37 -1.02 12.31
C GLY A 329 16.54 -0.46 11.16
N ARG A 330 15.57 -1.25 10.68
CA ARG A 330 14.47 -0.73 9.87
C ARG A 330 13.42 -0.17 10.81
N LEU A 331 12.99 1.06 10.58
CA LEU A 331 11.94 1.70 11.35
C LEU A 331 10.75 1.99 10.44
N ASP A 332 9.62 1.39 10.77
CA ASP A 332 8.34 1.77 10.19
C ASP A 332 7.63 2.67 11.20
N ILE A 333 7.08 3.78 10.73
CA ILE A 333 6.35 4.75 11.54
C ILE A 333 4.95 4.85 10.96
N ALA A 334 3.96 4.61 11.81
CA ALA A 334 2.57 4.85 11.45
C ALA A 334 2.07 6.02 12.30
N THR A 335 1.65 7.11 11.67
CA THR A 335 1.24 8.33 12.36
C THR A 335 0.06 9.01 11.67
N HIS A 336 -0.78 9.69 12.46
CA HIS A 336 -1.78 10.63 11.96
C HIS A 336 -1.33 12.08 12.06
N SER A 337 -0.12 12.34 12.56
CA SER A 337 0.37 13.71 12.76
C SER A 337 0.94 14.25 11.44
N PRO A 338 0.20 15.14 10.74
CA PRO A 338 0.74 15.79 9.56
C PRO A 338 1.95 16.67 9.92
N ASP A 339 1.94 17.28 11.10
CA ASP A 339 3.01 18.18 11.54
C ASP A 339 4.32 17.44 11.85
N LEU A 340 4.27 16.24 12.43
CA LEU A 340 5.50 15.52 12.79
C LEU A 340 6.20 14.89 11.58
N THR A 341 5.43 14.43 10.59
CA THR A 341 5.92 13.72 9.41
C THR A 341 7.08 14.44 8.68
N PRO A 342 6.98 15.73 8.30
CA PRO A 342 8.07 16.43 7.63
C PRO A 342 9.34 16.49 8.48
N HIS A 343 9.24 16.64 9.81
CA HIS A 343 10.43 16.64 10.68
C HIS A 343 11.11 15.27 10.75
N VAL A 344 10.32 14.18 10.80
CA VAL A 344 10.87 12.81 10.77
C VAL A 344 11.67 12.59 9.48
N LEU A 345 11.09 12.99 8.35
CA LEU A 345 11.71 12.83 7.04
C LEU A 345 12.96 13.72 6.88
N GLN A 346 12.93 14.96 7.40
CA GLN A 346 14.10 15.84 7.41
C GLN A 346 15.21 15.26 8.27
N TRP A 347 14.91 14.82 9.50
CA TRP A 347 15.89 14.17 10.37
C TRP A 347 16.50 12.93 9.69
N ALA A 348 15.67 12.10 9.05
CA ALA A 348 16.13 10.91 8.34
C ALA A 348 17.04 11.26 7.15
N GLY A 349 16.74 12.34 6.43
CA GLY A 349 17.58 12.89 5.36
C GLY A 349 18.93 13.37 5.87
N ASP A 350 18.93 14.23 6.89
CA ASP A 350 20.13 14.83 7.49
C ASP A 350 21.10 13.76 8.03
N HIS A 351 20.56 12.66 8.57
CA HIS A 351 21.33 11.56 9.14
C HIS A 351 21.57 10.40 8.17
N LYS A 352 21.14 10.52 6.91
CA LYS A 352 21.22 9.45 5.89
C LYS A 352 20.58 8.13 6.33
N ALA A 353 19.55 8.20 7.18
CA ALA A 353 18.79 7.05 7.69
C ALA A 353 17.76 6.57 6.65
N LEU A 354 18.23 5.98 5.54
CA LEU A 354 17.40 5.53 4.40
C LEU A 354 16.63 4.21 4.63
N ARG A 355 16.21 3.96 5.88
CA ARG A 355 15.49 2.75 6.31
C ARG A 355 14.25 3.08 7.15
N ILE A 356 13.82 4.33 7.10
CA ILE A 356 12.67 4.85 7.84
C ILE A 356 11.55 5.01 6.84
N ARG A 357 10.40 4.37 7.10
CA ARG A 357 9.22 4.54 6.26
C ARG A 357 8.08 5.08 7.10
N VAL A 358 7.45 6.15 6.62
CA VAL A 358 6.29 6.75 7.29
C VAL A 358 5.04 6.39 6.50
N ARG A 359 3.95 6.10 7.21
CA ARG A 359 2.64 5.81 6.64
C ARG A 359 1.56 6.56 7.42
N SER A 360 0.67 7.25 6.69
CA SER A 360 -0.39 8.10 7.25
C SER A 360 -1.81 7.52 7.16
N ASP A 361 -1.96 6.27 6.70
CA ASP A 361 -3.24 5.58 6.50
C ASP A 361 -3.67 4.71 7.71
N LEU A 362 -3.17 5.01 8.92
CA LEU A 362 -3.57 4.30 10.13
C LEU A 362 -5.09 4.27 10.28
N THR A 363 -5.64 3.16 10.75
CA THR A 363 -7.04 3.12 11.18
C THR A 363 -7.12 2.91 12.68
N THR A 364 -8.31 3.14 13.23
CA THR A 364 -8.57 3.05 14.67
C THR A 364 -8.91 1.62 15.11
N THR A 365 -9.20 0.74 14.16
CA THR A 365 -9.69 -0.63 14.40
C THR A 365 -8.68 -1.69 14.03
N GLU A 366 -7.88 -1.48 12.97
CA GLU A 366 -6.91 -2.46 12.47
C GLU A 366 -5.62 -1.77 12.06
N LEU A 367 -4.48 -2.36 12.43
CA LEU A 367 -3.19 -1.88 11.94
C LEU A 367 -3.02 -2.28 10.47
N PRO A 368 -2.52 -1.38 9.61
CA PRO A 368 -2.40 -1.64 8.18
C PRO A 368 -1.16 -2.50 7.84
N PHE A 369 -0.74 -3.34 8.78
CA PHE A 369 0.42 -4.23 8.70
C PHE A 369 -0.05 -5.68 8.72
N GLU A 370 0.61 -6.52 7.92
CA GLU A 370 0.35 -7.96 7.89
C GLU A 370 0.62 -8.63 9.25
N THR A 371 -0.11 -9.72 9.51
CA THR A 371 0.09 -10.55 10.70
C THR A 371 1.48 -11.18 10.70
N ALA A 372 2.19 -11.05 11.81
CA ALA A 372 3.52 -11.61 11.98
C ALA A 372 3.52 -13.13 11.82
N GLY A 373 4.55 -13.66 11.16
CA GLY A 373 4.67 -15.10 10.94
C GLY A 373 3.70 -15.69 9.91
N THR A 374 2.93 -14.89 9.18
CA THR A 374 2.17 -15.37 8.00
C THR A 374 3.18 -15.79 6.93
N PHE A 375 3.51 -17.07 6.86
CA PHE A 375 4.58 -17.56 5.98
C PHE A 375 4.11 -17.66 4.53
N HIS A 376 4.59 -16.73 3.70
CA HIS A 376 4.81 -16.93 2.27
C HIS A 376 6.25 -16.46 1.94
N TYR A 377 7.08 -17.33 1.36
CA TYR A 377 8.39 -17.00 0.77
C TYR A 377 9.56 -16.58 1.69
N ASN A 378 9.78 -17.25 2.84
CA ASN A 378 10.93 -16.97 3.75
C ASN A 378 11.06 -15.48 4.17
N LYS A 379 10.02 -14.66 3.94
CA LYS A 379 10.01 -13.25 4.28
C LYS A 379 9.65 -13.17 5.76
N ARG A 380 10.57 -12.61 6.56
CA ARG A 380 10.25 -12.21 7.93
C ARG A 380 9.15 -11.15 7.85
N ILE A 381 7.95 -11.44 8.34
CA ILE A 381 6.81 -10.50 8.44
C ILE A 381 6.55 -10.26 9.92
N GLY A 382 6.36 -9.00 10.31
CA GLY A 382 6.24 -8.56 11.70
C GLY A 382 7.47 -7.82 12.22
N TYR A 383 7.41 -7.46 13.49
CA TYR A 383 8.34 -6.56 14.17
C TYR A 383 9.01 -7.21 15.38
N ASP A 384 10.28 -6.87 15.59
CA ASP A 384 11.06 -7.25 16.77
C ASP A 384 10.68 -6.37 17.97
N LEU A 385 10.38 -5.10 17.69
CA LEU A 385 10.00 -4.10 18.67
C LEU A 385 8.82 -3.29 18.13
N THR A 386 7.77 -3.12 18.92
CA THR A 386 6.70 -2.17 18.66
C THR A 386 6.63 -1.19 19.81
N VAL A 387 6.67 0.10 19.53
CA VAL A 387 6.45 1.17 20.51
C VAL A 387 5.18 1.90 20.14
N SER A 388 4.19 1.89 21.03
CA SER A 388 2.91 2.57 20.85
C SER A 388 2.77 3.70 21.85
N GLU A 389 2.86 4.94 21.35
CA GLU A 389 2.57 6.13 22.15
C GLU A 389 1.05 6.40 22.19
N HIS A 390 0.61 7.24 23.11
CA HIS A 390 -0.76 7.74 23.17
C HIS A 390 -0.75 9.26 23.02
N ALA A 391 -0.94 9.73 21.79
CA ALA A 391 -1.26 11.13 21.53
C ALA A 391 -2.70 11.42 22.01
N PRO A 392 -2.94 12.53 22.74
CA PRO A 392 -4.28 12.95 23.12
C PRO A 392 -5.24 12.93 21.91
N ASP A 393 -6.49 12.54 22.12
CA ASP A 393 -7.55 12.47 21.10
C ASP A 393 -7.32 11.48 19.95
N THR A 394 -6.34 10.58 20.07
CA THR A 394 -6.19 9.45 19.13
C THR A 394 -6.81 8.16 19.68
N PRO A 395 -7.62 7.43 18.89
CA PRO A 395 -8.24 6.19 19.36
C PRO A 395 -7.20 5.15 19.79
N VAL A 396 -7.49 4.35 20.82
CA VAL A 396 -6.58 3.32 21.31
C VAL A 396 -6.45 2.21 20.27
N VAL A 397 -5.22 1.80 19.94
CA VAL A 397 -5.02 0.59 19.11
C VAL A 397 -5.29 -0.63 19.99
N PRO A 398 -6.16 -1.58 19.57
CA PRO A 398 -6.40 -2.78 20.35
C PRO A 398 -5.11 -3.56 20.61
N LEU A 399 -4.94 -4.07 21.83
CA LEU A 399 -3.74 -4.82 22.22
C LEU A 399 -3.54 -6.09 21.37
N ALA A 400 -4.62 -6.72 20.91
CA ALA A 400 -4.59 -7.85 19.99
C ALA A 400 -3.94 -7.48 18.64
N GLU A 401 -4.18 -6.26 18.13
CA GLU A 401 -3.55 -5.78 16.89
C GLU A 401 -2.06 -5.52 17.07
N LEU A 402 -1.66 -4.94 18.22
CA LEU A 402 -0.25 -4.77 18.57
C LEU A 402 0.46 -6.12 18.65
N GLU A 403 -0.13 -7.10 19.33
CA GLU A 403 0.39 -8.46 19.41
C GLU A 403 0.47 -9.14 18.04
N ARG A 404 -0.54 -8.97 17.20
CA ARG A 404 -0.64 -9.57 15.86
C ARG A 404 0.55 -9.21 14.97
N THR A 405 1.06 -7.99 15.11
CA THR A 405 2.20 -7.49 14.31
C THR A 405 3.57 -7.86 14.89
N LEU A 406 3.65 -8.36 16.13
CA LEU A 406 4.90 -8.75 16.78
C LEU A 406 5.33 -10.17 16.43
N LEU A 407 6.63 -10.34 16.18
CA LEU A 407 7.27 -11.65 16.04
C LEU A 407 7.32 -12.39 17.37
N GLN A 408 7.43 -13.72 17.34
CA GLN A 408 7.73 -14.51 18.54
C GLN A 408 9.03 -14.03 19.18
N GLY A 409 8.99 -13.81 20.49
CA GLY A 409 10.08 -13.21 21.26
C GLY A 409 10.21 -11.68 21.13
N GLY A 410 9.41 -11.04 20.27
CA GLY A 410 9.39 -9.59 20.10
C GLY A 410 8.83 -8.84 21.32
N VAL A 411 9.12 -7.54 21.40
CA VAL A 411 8.78 -6.69 22.54
C VAL A 411 7.78 -5.61 22.15
N LEU A 412 6.72 -5.46 22.93
CA LEU A 412 5.79 -4.34 22.89
C LEU A 412 6.14 -3.37 24.00
N ILE A 413 6.22 -2.08 23.70
CA ILE A 413 6.25 -1.00 24.68
C ILE A 413 5.03 -0.14 24.41
N THR A 414 4.11 -0.04 25.36
CA THR A 414 2.86 0.70 25.16
C THR A 414 2.54 1.58 26.36
N ASP A 415 2.00 2.76 26.09
CA ASP A 415 1.46 3.65 27.13
C ASP A 415 0.37 2.91 27.91
N VAL A 416 0.38 3.04 29.25
CA VAL A 416 -0.61 2.37 30.12
C VAL A 416 -2.05 2.78 29.75
N ARG A 417 -2.25 3.98 29.20
CA ARG A 417 -3.56 4.45 28.72
C ARG A 417 -4.11 3.66 27.53
N ASN A 418 -3.25 2.95 26.80
CA ASN A 418 -3.66 2.06 25.70
C ASN A 418 -4.10 0.68 26.21
N LEU A 419 -4.03 0.40 27.51
CA LEU A 419 -4.42 -0.89 28.07
C LEU A 419 -5.89 -0.88 28.49
N PRO A 420 -6.64 -1.97 28.25
CA PRO A 420 -8.04 -2.05 28.65
C PRO A 420 -8.20 -1.94 30.18
N ALA A 421 -9.19 -1.16 30.61
CA ALA A 421 -9.56 -1.06 32.02
C ALA A 421 -10.04 -2.43 32.51
N GLY A 422 -9.30 -3.04 33.45
CA GLY A 422 -9.63 -4.37 33.99
C GLY A 422 -8.60 -5.48 33.69
N GLY A 423 -7.56 -5.20 32.90
CA GLY A 423 -6.39 -6.08 32.82
C GLY A 423 -6.55 -7.35 32.00
N GLU A 424 -7.48 -7.39 31.03
CA GLU A 424 -7.44 -8.41 29.98
C GLU A 424 -6.10 -8.30 29.23
N ARG A 425 -5.20 -9.23 29.54
CA ARG A 425 -3.90 -9.39 28.90
C ARG A 425 -4.05 -10.55 27.92
N PRO A 426 -3.64 -10.40 26.66
CA PRO A 426 -3.54 -11.54 25.78
C PRO A 426 -2.60 -12.58 26.40
N ASP A 427 -3.00 -13.85 26.35
CA ASP A 427 -2.28 -14.97 26.98
C ASP A 427 -0.81 -15.10 26.52
N ASN A 428 -0.48 -14.50 25.38
CA ASN A 428 0.84 -14.59 24.75
C ASN A 428 1.77 -13.43 25.10
N LEU A 429 1.33 -12.44 25.87
CA LEU A 429 2.16 -11.30 26.28
C LEU A 429 2.54 -11.43 27.76
N VAL A 430 3.85 -11.44 28.05
CA VAL A 430 4.38 -11.45 29.42
C VAL A 430 4.95 -10.07 29.72
N GLU A 431 4.42 -9.41 30.75
CA GLU A 431 4.97 -8.14 31.22
C GLU A 431 6.40 -8.34 31.72
N THR A 432 7.32 -7.46 31.29
CA THR A 432 8.74 -7.55 31.64
C THR A 432 9.24 -6.32 32.40
N HIS A 433 8.73 -5.13 32.09
CA HIS A 433 9.17 -3.87 32.70
C HIS A 433 8.01 -2.87 32.84
N GLU A 434 8.10 -2.01 33.84
CA GLU A 434 7.38 -0.74 33.92
C GLU A 434 8.37 0.38 33.63
N LEU A 435 7.99 1.35 32.81
CA LEU A 435 8.88 2.43 32.34
C LEU A 435 8.20 3.78 32.55
N GLN A 436 8.98 4.81 32.87
CA GLN A 436 8.47 6.18 32.95
C GLN A 436 9.17 7.06 31.92
N LEU A 437 8.41 7.56 30.93
CA LEU A 437 8.94 8.36 29.83
C LEU A 437 8.16 9.67 29.74
N GLY A 438 8.82 10.79 29.99
CA GLY A 438 8.24 12.13 29.81
C GLY A 438 7.01 12.37 30.68
N GLY A 439 7.03 11.86 31.91
CA GLY A 439 5.90 11.93 32.84
C GLY A 439 4.76 10.96 32.55
N ARG A 440 4.87 10.10 31.53
CA ARG A 440 3.90 9.05 31.20
C ARG A 440 4.40 7.69 31.64
N GLN A 441 3.46 6.81 31.99
CA GLN A 441 3.75 5.43 32.36
C GLN A 441 3.57 4.53 31.14
N TYR A 442 4.57 3.69 30.91
CA TYR A 442 4.57 2.66 29.86
C TYR A 442 4.78 1.30 30.49
N LYS A 443 4.28 0.26 29.83
CA LYS A 443 4.57 -1.14 30.16
C LYS A 443 5.24 -1.81 28.96
N ALA A 444 6.24 -2.64 29.26
CA ALA A 444 6.87 -3.50 28.29
C ALA A 444 6.35 -4.93 28.41
N PHE A 445 6.03 -5.55 27.28
CA PHE A 445 5.59 -6.94 27.19
C PHE A 445 6.45 -7.70 26.18
N LYS A 446 6.78 -8.95 26.48
CA LYS A 446 7.43 -9.87 25.55
C LYS A 446 6.44 -10.90 25.02
N LYS A 447 6.42 -11.11 23.71
CA LYS A 447 5.60 -12.15 23.08
C LYS A 447 6.24 -13.52 23.30
N LYS A 448 5.45 -14.47 23.80
CA LYS A 448 5.87 -15.85 24.12
C LYS A 448 6.41 -16.61 22.92
#